data_AF-A0A1C4WEJ2-F1
#
_entry.id   AF-A0A1C4WEJ2-F1
#
_cell.length_a   1.000
_cell.length_b   1.000
_cell.length_c   1.000
_cell.angle_alpha   90.00
_cell.angle_beta   90.00
_cell.angle_gamma   90.00
#
_symmetry.space_group_name_H-M   'P 1'
#
loop_
_entity.id
_entity.type
_entity.pdbx_description
1 polymer ?
#
loop_
_entity_poly.entity_id
_entity_poly.type
_entity_poly.pdbx_seq_one_letter_code
_entity_poly.pdbx_strand_id
1 'polypeptide(L)'
;MESSRFADQFSPPQSPPIPIDWAVVESWLGLRLPTDYKAIASAYGPLDIGEYIWLHVPCVQADRFDYGIWLRENHRWARISSRMVPPHEPPAFHPAVGGLLAWGETRRSDLLFWDTAASDNPDEWPVVIFHSDAVHAGVNPWRGFGMSLLDTLTAVVHTGLDLPGGGSLGPLPAAARRTAFLPDAHAWAPPAPKPRLVPEQVQREALTAGSGLDTLRRLVPPPEVPCLGDGRWADLFAELGTPLPAEYVALMDLYGAGIWSNWLTFPAPLRSGTTLTAYARERLGWYRDLRDEFPEYHPLPIWPEPGGFLPFADSIDGDSLGWLTDGEPNRWPLIVQPRHHDQGQPLTGTLTDLLLSWLRGRPTAREFPHLDPLDDPLEFADFQPWTNAPYS
;
A
#
# COMPACT_ATOMS: atom_id res chain seq x y z
N MET A 1 -16.06 -33.93 -11.35
CA MET A 1 -16.29 -33.83 -12.80
C MET A 1 -15.55 -32.63 -13.37
N GLU A 2 -15.62 -31.46 -12.74
CA GLU A 2 -14.93 -30.23 -13.20
C GLU A 2 -13.40 -30.28 -13.09
N SER A 3 -12.84 -30.79 -11.99
CA SER A 3 -11.39 -31.04 -11.89
C SER A 3 -10.88 -32.04 -12.94
N SER A 4 -11.73 -32.97 -13.38
CA SER A 4 -11.41 -33.88 -14.48
C SER A 4 -11.37 -33.14 -15.82
N ARG A 5 -12.35 -32.28 -16.10
CA ARG A 5 -12.35 -31.43 -17.31
C ARG A 5 -11.10 -30.54 -17.38
N PHE A 6 -10.71 -29.94 -16.26
CA PHE A 6 -9.47 -29.16 -16.19
C PHE A 6 -8.23 -30.04 -16.42
N ALA A 7 -8.16 -31.23 -15.79
CA ALA A 7 -7.05 -32.16 -15.98
C ALA A 7 -6.93 -32.67 -17.42
N ASP A 8 -8.05 -32.91 -18.08
CA ASP A 8 -8.12 -33.34 -19.49
C ASP A 8 -7.59 -32.26 -20.45
N GLN A 9 -7.79 -30.99 -20.10
CA GLN A 9 -7.36 -29.85 -20.92
C GLN A 9 -5.89 -29.47 -20.68
N PHE A 10 -5.42 -29.55 -19.43
CA PHE A 10 -4.08 -29.09 -19.05
C PHE A 10 -3.17 -30.26 -18.71
N SER A 11 -3.26 -30.74 -17.47
CA SER A 11 -2.50 -31.89 -16.93
C SER A 11 -3.05 -32.23 -15.55
N PRO A 12 -2.91 -33.48 -15.07
CA PRO A 12 -3.24 -33.84 -13.68
C PRO A 12 -2.33 -33.12 -12.67
N PRO A 13 -2.76 -32.98 -11.39
CA PRO A 13 -1.96 -32.34 -10.36
C PRO A 13 -0.66 -33.12 -10.10
N GLN A 14 0.46 -32.41 -10.02
CA GLN A 14 1.80 -32.99 -9.87
C GLN A 14 2.38 -32.82 -8.45
N SER A 15 1.68 -32.13 -7.58
CA SER A 15 2.12 -31.79 -6.22
C SER A 15 0.96 -32.04 -5.24
N PRO A 16 1.26 -32.30 -3.96
CA PRO A 16 0.20 -32.38 -2.96
C PRO A 16 -0.61 -31.08 -2.91
N PRO A 17 -1.92 -31.18 -2.64
CA PRO A 17 -2.79 -30.02 -2.52
C PRO A 17 -2.47 -29.22 -1.25
N ILE A 18 -2.83 -27.94 -1.27
CA ILE A 18 -2.86 -27.11 -0.06
C ILE A 18 -4.28 -27.27 0.54
N PRO A 19 -4.41 -27.65 1.82
CA PRO A 19 -5.72 -27.70 2.47
C PRO A 19 -6.36 -26.31 2.47
N ILE A 20 -7.61 -26.21 1.99
CA ILE A 20 -8.39 -24.97 1.99
C ILE A 20 -9.68 -25.24 2.76
N ASP A 21 -9.94 -24.45 3.79
CA ASP A 21 -11.23 -24.44 4.46
C ASP A 21 -12.19 -23.49 3.74
N TRP A 22 -12.96 -24.04 2.80
CA TRP A 22 -13.89 -23.25 2.00
C TRP A 22 -14.99 -22.60 2.83
N ALA A 23 -15.41 -23.21 3.94
CA ALA A 23 -16.44 -22.61 4.79
C ALA A 23 -15.92 -21.32 5.45
N VAL A 24 -14.66 -21.34 5.91
CA VAL A 24 -13.99 -20.15 6.45
C VAL A 24 -13.79 -19.08 5.37
N VAL A 25 -13.34 -19.46 4.17
CA VAL A 25 -13.13 -18.51 3.06
C VAL A 25 -14.45 -17.87 2.62
N GLU A 26 -15.49 -18.67 2.36
CA GLU A 26 -16.80 -18.16 1.94
C GLU A 26 -17.48 -17.34 3.06
N SER A 27 -17.26 -17.68 4.33
CA SER A 27 -17.74 -16.87 5.45
C SER A 27 -17.02 -15.52 5.56
N TRP A 28 -15.72 -15.46 5.26
CA TRP A 28 -14.96 -14.20 5.28
C TRP A 28 -15.31 -13.31 4.09
N LEU A 29 -15.45 -13.91 2.90
CA LEU A 29 -15.93 -13.19 1.72
C LEU A 29 -17.40 -12.78 1.88
N GLY A 30 -18.24 -13.56 2.54
CA GLY A 30 -19.69 -13.32 2.59
C GLY A 30 -20.41 -13.74 1.30
N LEU A 31 -19.76 -14.55 0.46
CA LEU A 31 -20.31 -15.12 -0.76
C LEU A 31 -19.81 -16.55 -0.99
N ARG A 32 -20.53 -17.30 -1.81
CA ARG A 32 -20.06 -18.60 -2.30
C ARG A 32 -19.19 -18.41 -3.53
N LEU A 33 -18.21 -19.29 -3.73
CA LEU A 33 -17.33 -19.27 -4.90
C LEU A 33 -17.73 -20.32 -5.95
N PRO A 34 -17.36 -20.12 -7.24
CA PRO A 34 -17.60 -21.09 -8.30
C PRO A 34 -17.07 -22.49 -7.94
N THR A 35 -17.83 -23.51 -8.29
CA THR A 35 -17.53 -24.92 -7.99
C THR A 35 -16.26 -25.37 -8.71
N ASP A 36 -16.07 -24.91 -9.96
CA ASP A 36 -14.90 -25.25 -10.77
C ASP A 36 -13.62 -24.68 -10.17
N TYR A 37 -13.63 -23.42 -9.74
CA TYR A 37 -12.54 -22.77 -9.03
C TYR A 37 -12.19 -23.53 -7.75
N LYS A 38 -13.18 -23.85 -6.91
CA LYS A 38 -12.94 -24.61 -5.66
C LYS A 38 -12.34 -25.98 -5.95
N ALA A 39 -12.82 -26.67 -6.99
CA ALA A 39 -12.30 -27.97 -7.39
C ALA A 39 -10.84 -27.87 -7.89
N ILE A 40 -10.52 -26.87 -8.71
CA ILE A 40 -9.16 -26.62 -9.21
C ILE A 40 -8.24 -26.24 -8.04
N ALA A 41 -8.61 -25.25 -7.24
CA ALA A 41 -7.82 -24.78 -6.10
C ALA A 41 -7.57 -25.88 -5.07
N SER A 42 -8.56 -26.71 -4.75
CA SER A 42 -8.40 -27.82 -3.80
C SER A 42 -7.51 -28.94 -4.32
N ALA A 43 -7.53 -29.22 -5.63
CA ALA A 43 -6.73 -30.29 -6.21
C ALA A 43 -5.30 -29.83 -6.54
N TYR A 44 -5.19 -28.60 -7.03
CA TYR A 44 -3.99 -28.08 -7.62
C TYR A 44 -3.29 -27.01 -6.81
N GLY A 45 -3.91 -26.33 -5.83
CA GLY A 45 -3.40 -25.12 -5.12
C GLY A 45 -3.08 -23.92 -6.04
N PRO A 46 -2.19 -22.98 -5.67
CA PRO A 46 -1.80 -21.86 -6.55
C PRO A 46 -1.09 -22.36 -7.81
N LEU A 47 -1.47 -21.82 -8.96
CA LEU A 47 -1.10 -22.33 -10.27
C LEU A 47 -0.61 -21.26 -11.24
N ASP A 48 0.46 -21.59 -11.97
CA ASP A 48 0.81 -20.96 -13.25
C ASP A 48 0.11 -21.73 -14.38
N ILE A 49 -0.85 -21.10 -15.03
CA ILE A 49 -1.58 -21.61 -16.20
C ILE A 49 -0.98 -20.97 -17.46
N GLY A 50 -0.60 -21.82 -18.41
CA GLY A 50 0.04 -21.41 -19.66
C GLY A 50 1.31 -20.60 -19.46
N GLU A 51 2.00 -20.80 -18.34
CA GLU A 51 3.19 -20.04 -17.91
C GLU A 51 2.97 -18.52 -17.82
N TYR A 52 1.71 -18.06 -17.74
CA TYR A 52 1.40 -16.63 -17.87
C TYR A 52 0.29 -16.14 -16.94
N ILE A 53 -0.77 -16.94 -16.73
CA ILE A 53 -1.84 -16.61 -15.78
C ILE A 53 -1.49 -17.26 -14.44
N TRP A 54 -1.47 -16.47 -13.39
CA TRP A 54 -1.45 -16.97 -12.03
C TRP A 54 -2.88 -17.06 -11.50
N LEU A 55 -3.34 -18.29 -11.27
CA LEU A 55 -4.58 -18.53 -10.52
C LEU A 55 -4.23 -18.49 -9.02
N HIS A 56 -4.75 -17.46 -8.35
CA HIS A 56 -4.57 -17.26 -6.93
C HIS A 56 -5.59 -18.08 -6.16
N VAL A 57 -5.14 -18.71 -5.07
CA VAL A 57 -5.99 -19.52 -4.18
C VAL A 57 -5.85 -19.05 -2.74
N PRO A 58 -6.81 -19.37 -1.85
CA PRO A 58 -6.72 -19.07 -0.43
C PRO A 58 -5.56 -19.83 0.25
N CYS A 59 -4.35 -19.29 0.10
CA CYS A 59 -3.12 -19.77 0.72
C CYS A 59 -2.30 -18.60 1.26
N VAL A 60 -1.32 -18.91 2.10
CA VAL A 60 -0.41 -17.94 2.69
C VAL A 60 1.01 -18.49 2.70
N GLN A 61 1.99 -17.62 2.50
CA GLN A 61 3.39 -17.87 2.74
C GLN A 61 4.01 -16.61 3.33
N ALA A 62 4.62 -16.74 4.52
CA ALA A 62 5.22 -15.62 5.24
C ALA A 62 6.18 -14.82 4.35
N ASP A 63 6.10 -13.48 4.47
CA ASP A 63 6.91 -12.50 3.73
C ASP A 63 6.81 -12.56 2.21
N ARG A 64 5.83 -13.31 1.66
CA ARG A 64 5.64 -13.46 0.20
C ARG A 64 4.22 -13.22 -0.26
N PHE A 65 3.25 -13.85 0.39
CA PHE A 65 1.86 -13.82 -0.09
C PHE A 65 0.87 -14.09 1.03
N ASP A 66 -0.19 -13.29 1.08
CA ASP A 66 -1.39 -13.54 1.86
C ASP A 66 -2.60 -13.27 0.95
N TYR A 67 -3.48 -14.25 0.80
CA TYR A 67 -4.65 -14.15 -0.08
C TYR A 67 -5.55 -12.93 0.23
N GLY A 68 -5.78 -12.64 1.51
CA GLY A 68 -6.63 -11.52 1.93
C GLY A 68 -5.97 -10.16 1.65
N ILE A 69 -4.65 -10.06 1.86
CA ILE A 69 -3.87 -8.86 1.51
C ILE A 69 -3.89 -8.66 -0.01
N TRP A 70 -3.54 -9.70 -0.78
CA TRP A 70 -3.53 -9.64 -2.25
C TRP A 70 -4.87 -9.21 -2.82
N LEU A 71 -5.98 -9.79 -2.33
CA LEU A 71 -7.33 -9.47 -2.81
C LEU A 71 -7.66 -7.99 -2.58
N ARG A 72 -7.44 -7.50 -1.36
CA ARG A 72 -7.75 -6.11 -0.98
C ARG A 72 -6.87 -5.10 -1.73
N GLU A 73 -5.57 -5.37 -1.83
CA GLU A 73 -4.62 -4.49 -2.51
C GLU A 73 -4.91 -4.39 -4.00
N ASN A 74 -5.22 -5.51 -4.66
CA ASN A 74 -5.52 -5.52 -6.10
C ASN A 74 -6.90 -4.92 -6.41
N HIS A 75 -7.90 -5.11 -5.55
CA HIS A 75 -9.17 -4.37 -5.66
C HIS A 75 -8.95 -2.87 -5.56
N ARG A 76 -8.18 -2.42 -4.55
CA ARG A 76 -7.86 -1.00 -4.36
C ARG A 76 -7.04 -0.45 -5.53
N TRP A 77 -6.04 -1.17 -5.99
CA TRP A 77 -5.18 -0.75 -7.10
C TRP A 77 -5.95 -0.63 -8.41
N ALA A 78 -6.75 -1.64 -8.79
CA ALA A 78 -7.56 -1.58 -10.01
C ALA A 78 -8.55 -0.41 -9.97
N ARG A 79 -9.13 -0.16 -8.79
CA ARG A 79 -10.03 0.99 -8.57
C ARG A 79 -9.32 2.32 -8.81
N ILE A 80 -8.17 2.54 -8.17
CA ILE A 80 -7.37 3.76 -8.30
C ILE A 80 -6.92 3.94 -9.74
N SER A 81 -6.34 2.91 -10.35
CA SER A 81 -5.84 2.93 -11.71
C SER A 81 -6.94 3.25 -12.74
N SER A 82 -8.16 2.75 -12.54
CA SER A 82 -9.30 3.09 -13.41
C SER A 82 -9.64 4.59 -13.36
N ARG A 83 -9.54 5.23 -12.20
CA ARG A 83 -9.83 6.68 -12.05
C ARG A 83 -8.84 7.56 -12.79
N MET A 84 -7.67 7.04 -13.15
CA MET A 84 -6.66 7.76 -13.93
C MET A 84 -7.06 7.91 -15.41
N VAL A 85 -8.15 7.28 -15.86
CA VAL A 85 -8.58 7.24 -17.27
C VAL A 85 -10.02 7.75 -17.45
N PRO A 86 -10.28 9.06 -17.26
CA PRO A 86 -11.62 9.60 -17.50
C PRO A 86 -12.05 9.41 -18.98
N PRO A 87 -13.34 9.15 -19.27
CA PRO A 87 -14.49 9.14 -18.36
C PRO A 87 -14.81 7.76 -17.75
N HIS A 88 -13.88 6.80 -17.78
CA HIS A 88 -14.13 5.43 -17.35
C HIS A 88 -14.11 5.33 -15.81
N GLU A 89 -15.29 5.28 -15.20
CA GLU A 89 -15.40 5.05 -13.76
C GLU A 89 -15.02 3.61 -13.39
N PRO A 90 -14.38 3.39 -12.22
CA PRO A 90 -14.12 2.05 -11.75
C PRO A 90 -15.45 1.28 -11.51
N PRO A 91 -15.51 -0.02 -11.83
CA PRO A 91 -16.63 -0.86 -11.41
C PRO A 91 -16.69 -0.94 -9.87
N ALA A 92 -17.82 -1.40 -9.35
CA ALA A 92 -17.90 -1.78 -7.94
C ALA A 92 -17.00 -2.99 -7.67
N PHE A 93 -16.41 -3.05 -6.47
CA PHE A 93 -15.56 -4.16 -6.03
C PHE A 93 -16.15 -4.76 -4.76
N HIS A 94 -16.06 -6.08 -4.64
CA HIS A 94 -16.38 -6.77 -3.40
C HIS A 94 -15.53 -6.20 -2.25
N PRO A 95 -16.10 -5.87 -1.06
CA PRO A 95 -17.37 -6.37 -0.50
C PRO A 95 -18.64 -5.56 -0.84
N ALA A 96 -18.59 -4.58 -1.73
CA ALA A 96 -19.82 -3.97 -2.22
C ALA A 96 -20.71 -5.02 -2.92
N VAL A 97 -22.02 -4.96 -2.69
CA VAL A 97 -22.98 -5.89 -3.30
C VAL A 97 -22.84 -5.87 -4.82
N GLY A 98 -22.68 -7.04 -5.43
CA GLY A 98 -22.46 -7.18 -6.87
C GLY A 98 -21.09 -6.68 -7.36
N GLY A 99 -20.15 -6.42 -6.47
CA GLY A 99 -18.81 -5.96 -6.85
C GLY A 99 -17.96 -7.07 -7.45
N LEU A 100 -17.03 -6.69 -8.33
CA LEU A 100 -16.05 -7.61 -8.90
C LEU A 100 -15.19 -8.27 -7.81
N LEU A 101 -14.87 -9.54 -8.01
CA LEU A 101 -14.02 -10.33 -7.11
C LEU A 101 -12.80 -10.89 -7.86
N ALA A 102 -11.60 -10.47 -7.48
CA ALA A 102 -10.37 -10.92 -8.14
C ALA A 102 -10.08 -12.39 -7.80
N TRP A 103 -9.51 -13.10 -8.79
CA TRP A 103 -9.13 -14.51 -8.64
C TRP A 103 -7.79 -14.87 -9.27
N GLY A 104 -7.26 -14.01 -10.14
CA GLY A 104 -6.00 -14.26 -10.79
C GLY A 104 -5.37 -12.98 -11.32
N GLU A 105 -4.11 -13.10 -11.70
CA GLU A 105 -3.37 -12.04 -12.37
C GLU A 105 -2.50 -12.63 -13.49
N THR A 106 -2.10 -11.82 -14.45
CA THR A 106 -1.13 -12.23 -15.48
C THR A 106 0.28 -11.82 -15.07
N ARG A 107 1.30 -12.38 -15.72
CA ARG A 107 2.70 -11.91 -15.58
C ARG A 107 2.93 -10.47 -16.04
N ARG A 108 1.94 -9.81 -16.65
CA ARG A 108 1.94 -8.38 -16.98
C ARG A 108 1.05 -7.55 -16.05
N SER A 109 0.62 -8.12 -14.93
CA SER A 109 -0.21 -7.44 -13.94
C SER A 109 -1.61 -7.08 -14.44
N ASP A 110 -2.13 -7.78 -15.45
CA ASP A 110 -3.56 -7.75 -15.73
C ASP A 110 -4.29 -8.52 -14.65
N LEU A 111 -5.41 -8.00 -14.18
CA LEU A 111 -6.20 -8.65 -13.14
C LEU A 111 -7.44 -9.31 -13.73
N LEU A 112 -7.73 -10.52 -13.25
CA LEU A 112 -8.89 -11.30 -13.65
C LEU A 112 -9.88 -11.36 -12.49
N PHE A 113 -11.13 -11.03 -12.80
CA PHE A 113 -12.21 -10.93 -11.83
C PHE A 113 -13.39 -11.81 -12.25
N TRP A 114 -14.20 -12.20 -11.27
CA TRP A 114 -15.57 -12.62 -11.49
C TRP A 114 -16.52 -11.43 -11.36
N ASP A 115 -17.47 -11.33 -12.27
CA ASP A 115 -18.62 -10.42 -12.15
C ASP A 115 -19.71 -11.07 -11.29
N THR A 116 -19.71 -10.74 -10.00
CA THR A 116 -20.65 -11.31 -9.04
C THR A 116 -22.07 -10.76 -9.17
N ALA A 117 -22.27 -9.66 -9.91
CA ALA A 117 -23.60 -9.10 -10.16
C ALA A 117 -24.37 -9.84 -11.26
N ALA A 118 -23.69 -10.66 -12.06
CA ALA A 118 -24.29 -11.31 -13.22
C ALA A 118 -25.32 -12.39 -12.86
N SER A 119 -25.15 -13.07 -11.72
CA SER A 119 -26.05 -14.15 -11.27
C SER A 119 -25.91 -14.40 -9.76
N ASP A 120 -26.99 -14.84 -9.11
CA ASP A 120 -26.95 -15.37 -7.73
C ASP A 120 -26.27 -16.76 -7.66
N ASN A 121 -26.08 -17.42 -8.81
CA ASN A 121 -25.36 -18.66 -8.94
C ASN A 121 -23.88 -18.39 -9.28
N PRO A 122 -22.92 -18.70 -8.37
CA PRO A 122 -21.50 -18.46 -8.64
C PRO A 122 -20.95 -19.17 -9.87
N ASP A 123 -21.52 -20.32 -10.24
CA ASP A 123 -21.07 -21.09 -11.42
C ASP A 123 -21.39 -20.38 -12.75
N GLU A 124 -22.21 -19.32 -12.71
CA GLU A 124 -22.58 -18.51 -13.87
C GLU A 124 -21.83 -17.17 -13.94
N TRP A 125 -20.92 -16.89 -12.99
CA TRP A 125 -20.19 -15.63 -12.97
C TRP A 125 -19.21 -15.53 -14.15
N PRO A 126 -19.36 -14.53 -15.03
CA PRO A 126 -18.45 -14.36 -16.14
C PRO A 126 -17.14 -13.72 -15.67
N VAL A 127 -16.06 -14.02 -16.41
CA VAL A 127 -14.76 -13.38 -16.19
C VAL A 127 -14.73 -11.99 -16.83
N VAL A 128 -14.21 -11.03 -16.06
CA VAL A 128 -13.86 -9.67 -16.48
C VAL A 128 -12.35 -9.49 -16.32
N ILE A 129 -11.70 -8.92 -17.34
CA ILE A 129 -10.28 -8.59 -17.31
C ILE A 129 -10.11 -7.08 -17.13
N PHE A 130 -9.22 -6.71 -16.23
CA PHE A 130 -8.62 -5.38 -16.13
C PHE A 130 -7.23 -5.42 -16.78
N HIS A 131 -7.04 -4.66 -17.85
CA HIS A 131 -5.78 -4.59 -18.57
C HIS A 131 -4.97 -3.36 -18.15
N SER A 132 -3.80 -3.58 -17.55
CA SER A 132 -2.98 -2.50 -16.98
C SER A 132 -2.42 -1.55 -18.05
N ASP A 133 -2.02 -2.07 -19.21
CA ASP A 133 -1.42 -1.24 -20.26
C ASP A 133 -2.47 -0.33 -20.93
N ALA A 134 -3.74 -0.72 -20.92
CA ALA A 134 -4.83 0.14 -21.37
C ALA A 134 -4.98 1.42 -20.53
N VAL A 135 -4.62 1.36 -19.23
CA VAL A 135 -4.58 2.55 -18.37
C VAL A 135 -3.58 3.56 -18.91
N HIS A 136 -2.37 3.11 -19.20
CA HIS A 136 -1.31 3.96 -19.76
C HIS A 136 -1.65 4.49 -21.16
N ALA A 137 -2.39 3.71 -21.94
CA ALA A 137 -2.87 4.11 -23.26
C ALA A 137 -4.07 5.08 -23.20
N GLY A 138 -4.62 5.37 -22.02
CA GLY A 138 -5.74 6.30 -21.87
C GLY A 138 -7.07 5.75 -22.40
N VAL A 139 -7.25 4.42 -22.43
CA VAL A 139 -8.47 3.77 -22.91
C VAL A 139 -9.13 2.93 -21.82
N ASN A 140 -10.41 2.59 -21.98
CA ASN A 140 -11.13 1.76 -21.02
C ASN A 140 -10.37 0.46 -20.72
N PRO A 141 -9.89 0.23 -19.49
CA PRO A 141 -9.09 -0.96 -19.17
C PRO A 141 -9.92 -2.21 -18.91
N TRP A 142 -11.26 -2.11 -18.90
CA TRP A 142 -12.15 -3.22 -18.53
C TRP A 142 -12.76 -3.93 -19.73
N ARG A 143 -12.74 -5.27 -19.72
CA ARG A 143 -13.44 -6.11 -20.71
C ARG A 143 -14.04 -7.36 -20.10
N GLY A 144 -15.35 -7.48 -20.19
CA GLY A 144 -16.08 -8.73 -19.93
C GLY A 144 -16.16 -9.60 -21.18
N PHE A 145 -16.04 -10.91 -20.99
CA PHE A 145 -16.14 -11.89 -22.09
C PHE A 145 -17.41 -12.74 -22.05
N GLY A 146 -18.19 -12.65 -20.97
CA GLY A 146 -19.41 -13.45 -20.80
C GLY A 146 -19.14 -14.97 -20.66
N MET A 147 -17.92 -15.33 -20.28
CA MET A 147 -17.46 -16.72 -20.17
C MET A 147 -17.17 -17.08 -18.71
N SER A 148 -17.49 -18.32 -18.32
CA SER A 148 -17.07 -18.90 -17.02
C SER A 148 -15.54 -19.00 -16.90
N LEU A 149 -15.02 -19.34 -15.72
CA LEU A 149 -13.58 -19.56 -15.51
C LEU A 149 -13.04 -20.60 -16.49
N LEU A 150 -13.62 -21.80 -16.54
CA LEU A 150 -13.14 -22.86 -17.43
C LEU A 150 -13.23 -22.50 -18.91
N ASP A 151 -14.31 -21.85 -19.34
CA ASP A 151 -14.47 -21.45 -20.74
C ASP A 151 -13.48 -20.34 -21.12
N THR A 152 -13.18 -19.44 -20.18
CA THR A 152 -12.15 -18.40 -20.34
C THR A 152 -10.76 -19.02 -20.50
N LEU A 153 -10.40 -19.96 -19.62
CA LEU A 153 -9.11 -20.67 -19.71
C LEU A 153 -9.02 -21.50 -21.01
N THR A 154 -10.14 -22.07 -21.48
CA THR A 154 -10.25 -22.72 -22.80
C THR A 154 -9.98 -21.77 -23.94
N ALA A 155 -10.63 -20.61 -23.96
CA ALA A 155 -10.41 -19.61 -25.00
C ALA A 155 -8.97 -19.08 -24.99
N VAL A 156 -8.40 -18.78 -23.82
CA VAL A 156 -7.03 -18.30 -23.70
C VAL A 156 -6.01 -19.32 -24.20
N VAL A 157 -6.24 -20.62 -24.07
CA VAL A 157 -5.33 -21.65 -24.58
C VAL A 157 -5.48 -21.85 -26.10
N HIS A 158 -6.70 -21.87 -26.61
CA HIS A 158 -6.95 -22.27 -28.00
C HIS A 158 -6.99 -21.12 -29.00
N THR A 159 -7.57 -19.98 -28.62
CA THR A 159 -7.81 -18.86 -29.54
C THR A 159 -7.06 -17.59 -29.12
N GLY A 160 -6.84 -17.40 -27.83
CA GLY A 160 -6.49 -16.10 -27.25
C GLY A 160 -7.71 -15.19 -27.10
N LEU A 161 -7.55 -14.14 -26.29
CA LEU A 161 -8.56 -13.12 -26.02
C LEU A 161 -8.01 -11.74 -26.32
N ASP A 162 -8.70 -10.95 -27.13
CA ASP A 162 -8.29 -9.57 -27.40
C ASP A 162 -8.40 -8.71 -26.13
N LEU A 163 -7.35 -7.95 -25.82
CA LEU A 163 -7.31 -7.07 -24.67
C LEU A 163 -7.76 -5.64 -25.04
N PRO A 164 -8.31 -4.87 -24.09
CA PRO A 164 -8.53 -3.43 -24.29
C PRO A 164 -7.24 -2.72 -24.69
N GLY A 165 -7.29 -1.66 -25.49
CA GLY A 165 -6.08 -0.91 -25.87
C GLY A 165 -5.08 -1.64 -26.79
N GLY A 166 -5.32 -2.90 -27.12
CA GLY A 166 -4.53 -3.68 -28.07
C GLY A 166 -3.83 -4.88 -27.42
N GLY A 167 -3.34 -5.79 -28.26
CA GLY A 167 -2.73 -7.05 -27.81
C GLY A 167 -3.76 -8.13 -27.47
N SER A 168 -3.27 -9.29 -27.03
CA SER A 168 -4.09 -10.46 -26.69
C SER A 168 -3.54 -11.22 -25.49
N LEU A 169 -4.45 -11.80 -24.70
CA LEU A 169 -4.15 -12.81 -23.70
C LEU A 169 -4.25 -14.19 -24.36
N GLY A 170 -3.10 -14.76 -24.71
CA GLY A 170 -2.98 -16.02 -25.43
C GLY A 170 -2.96 -15.88 -26.97
N PRO A 171 -2.94 -17.01 -27.71
CA PRO A 171 -3.04 -18.39 -27.21
C PRO A 171 -1.87 -18.79 -26.31
N LEU A 172 -2.17 -19.41 -25.17
CA LEU A 172 -1.16 -19.89 -24.21
C LEU A 172 -0.94 -21.40 -24.33
N PRO A 173 0.23 -21.93 -23.92
CA PRO A 173 0.42 -23.36 -23.76
C PRO A 173 -0.66 -24.00 -22.87
N ALA A 174 -1.15 -25.18 -23.25
CA ALA A 174 -2.08 -25.98 -22.45
C ALA A 174 -1.36 -26.66 -21.27
N ALA A 175 -0.74 -25.86 -20.40
CA ALA A 175 0.00 -26.34 -19.24
C ALA A 175 -0.54 -25.70 -17.95
N ALA A 176 -0.59 -26.47 -16.87
CA ALA A 176 -0.88 -25.96 -15.53
C ALA A 176 0.15 -26.55 -14.56
N ARG A 177 0.86 -25.69 -13.82
CA ARG A 177 1.90 -26.12 -12.89
C ARG A 177 1.78 -25.37 -11.57
N ARG A 178 2.09 -26.05 -10.46
CA ARG A 178 2.28 -25.40 -9.15
C ARG A 178 3.22 -24.22 -9.34
N THR A 179 2.80 -23.04 -8.90
CA THR A 179 3.63 -21.84 -9.03
C THR A 179 4.96 -22.01 -8.29
N ALA A 180 6.06 -21.60 -8.92
CA ALA A 180 7.38 -21.62 -8.27
C ALA A 180 7.56 -20.48 -7.26
N PHE A 181 6.67 -19.48 -7.27
CA PHE A 181 6.72 -18.32 -6.38
C PHE A 181 6.30 -18.64 -4.94
N LEU A 182 5.50 -19.69 -4.76
CA LEU A 182 4.96 -20.12 -3.47
C LEU A 182 5.30 -21.59 -3.15
N PRO A 183 6.59 -21.92 -2.98
CA PRO A 183 7.02 -23.30 -2.74
C PRO A 183 6.55 -23.85 -1.39
N ASP A 184 6.34 -22.97 -0.40
CA ASP A 184 6.04 -23.32 0.99
C ASP A 184 4.67 -22.79 1.44
N ALA A 185 3.76 -22.58 0.49
CA ALA A 185 2.42 -22.12 0.80
C ALA A 185 1.62 -23.14 1.62
N HIS A 186 0.88 -22.63 2.58
CA HIS A 186 0.01 -23.41 3.46
C HIS A 186 -1.41 -22.84 3.48
N ALA A 187 -2.30 -23.53 4.19
CA ALA A 187 -3.70 -23.15 4.34
C ALA A 187 -3.82 -21.71 4.82
N TRP A 188 -4.59 -20.90 4.11
CA TRP A 188 -4.89 -19.54 4.53
C TRP A 188 -5.96 -19.54 5.62
N ALA A 189 -5.83 -18.60 6.54
CA ALA A 189 -6.87 -18.24 7.48
C ALA A 189 -7.08 -16.72 7.40
N PRO A 190 -8.32 -16.23 7.57
CA PRO A 190 -8.59 -14.81 7.61
C PRO A 190 -7.70 -14.08 8.61
N PRO A 191 -7.20 -12.88 8.26
CA PRO A 191 -6.39 -12.11 9.19
C PRO A 191 -7.22 -11.78 10.44
N ALA A 192 -6.62 -11.98 11.61
CA ALA A 192 -7.23 -11.56 12.85
C ALA A 192 -7.43 -10.03 12.83
N PRO A 193 -8.56 -9.52 13.34
CA PRO A 193 -8.74 -8.08 13.48
C PRO A 193 -7.58 -7.49 14.32
N LYS A 194 -6.99 -6.38 13.87
CA LYS A 194 -5.98 -5.67 14.65
C LYS A 194 -6.58 -5.33 16.03
N PRO A 195 -5.90 -5.69 17.15
CA PRO A 195 -6.35 -5.29 18.47
C PRO A 195 -6.45 -3.76 18.54
N ARG A 196 -7.63 -3.25 18.94
CA ARG A 196 -7.81 -1.80 19.06
C ARG A 196 -7.45 -1.36 20.48
N LEU A 197 -6.45 -0.49 20.58
CA LEU A 197 -6.00 0.10 21.85
C LEU A 197 -6.99 1.14 22.38
N VAL A 198 -7.82 1.70 21.51
CA VAL A 198 -8.88 2.66 21.83
C VAL A 198 -10.19 2.25 21.14
N PRO A 199 -11.36 2.62 21.68
CA PRO A 199 -12.63 2.36 21.02
C PRO A 199 -12.67 3.02 19.63
N GLU A 200 -13.20 2.33 18.64
CA GLU A 200 -13.33 2.85 17.26
C GLU A 200 -14.00 4.22 17.22
N GLN A 201 -15.08 4.41 17.99
CA GLN A 201 -15.82 5.67 18.07
C GLN A 201 -14.91 6.87 18.39
N VAL A 202 -13.92 6.69 19.27
CA VAL A 202 -12.97 7.75 19.64
C VAL A 202 -12.07 8.11 18.46
N GLN A 203 -11.60 7.12 17.70
CA GLN A 203 -10.79 7.36 16.49
C GLN A 203 -11.62 8.02 15.39
N ARG A 204 -12.89 7.58 15.22
CA ARG A 204 -13.84 8.16 14.26
C ARG A 204 -14.15 9.62 14.56
N GLU A 205 -14.31 9.98 15.83
CA GLU A 205 -14.44 11.38 16.24
C GLU A 205 -13.16 12.18 15.91
N ALA A 206 -11.99 11.62 16.23
CA ALA A 206 -10.71 12.24 15.92
C ALA A 206 -10.43 12.37 14.40
N LEU A 207 -11.04 11.54 13.56
CA LEU A 207 -11.00 11.70 12.09
C LEU A 207 -11.75 12.94 11.60
N THR A 208 -12.74 13.43 12.36
CA THR A 208 -13.64 14.49 11.87
C THR A 208 -13.40 15.84 12.54
N ALA A 209 -12.91 15.86 13.78
CA ALA A 209 -12.78 17.08 14.57
C ALA A 209 -11.57 17.09 15.50
N GLY A 210 -11.19 18.28 15.94
CA GLY A 210 -10.05 18.53 16.84
C GLY A 210 -8.74 18.81 16.10
N SER A 211 -7.77 19.34 16.85
CA SER A 211 -6.41 19.68 16.43
C SER A 211 -5.39 19.27 17.49
N GLY A 212 -4.11 19.35 17.15
CA GLY A 212 -3.01 19.12 18.09
C GLY A 212 -2.85 17.69 18.63
N LEU A 213 -1.89 17.52 19.53
CA LEU A 213 -1.34 16.22 19.93
C LEU A 213 -2.36 15.31 20.62
N ASP A 214 -3.28 15.88 21.42
CA ASP A 214 -4.35 15.12 22.06
C ASP A 214 -5.33 14.50 21.05
N THR A 215 -5.56 15.17 19.93
CA THR A 215 -6.38 14.64 18.85
C THR A 215 -5.64 13.56 18.08
N LEU A 216 -4.34 13.78 17.81
CA LEU A 216 -3.50 12.77 17.15
C LEU A 216 -3.43 11.47 17.98
N ARG A 217 -3.25 11.59 19.30
CA ARG A 217 -3.26 10.46 20.25
C ARG A 217 -4.55 9.64 20.21
N ARG A 218 -5.69 10.32 20.04
CA ARG A 218 -7.00 9.66 19.95
C ARG A 218 -7.22 9.00 18.60
N LEU A 219 -6.66 9.54 17.53
CA LEU A 219 -6.72 8.97 16.19
C LEU A 219 -5.81 7.74 16.08
N VAL A 220 -4.52 7.93 16.38
CA VAL A 220 -3.48 6.90 16.32
C VAL A 220 -2.91 6.72 17.73
N PRO A 221 -3.26 5.65 18.45
CA PRO A 221 -2.74 5.42 19.79
C PRO A 221 -1.19 5.35 19.79
N PRO A 222 -0.51 6.00 20.74
CA PRO A 222 0.94 5.98 20.81
C PRO A 222 1.44 4.58 21.22
N PRO A 223 2.69 4.24 20.86
CA PRO A 223 3.31 3.01 21.34
C PRO A 223 3.46 3.02 22.85
N GLU A 224 3.47 1.82 23.46
CA GLU A 224 3.71 1.68 24.90
C GLU A 224 5.10 2.18 25.30
N VAL A 225 6.09 1.98 24.42
CA VAL A 225 7.48 2.43 24.62
C VAL A 225 7.96 3.18 23.37
N PRO A 226 8.01 4.52 23.38
CA PRO A 226 8.52 5.30 22.25
C PRO A 226 10.04 5.16 22.10
N CYS A 227 10.52 5.11 20.85
CA CYS A 227 11.94 4.97 20.54
C CYS A 227 12.60 6.33 20.29
N LEU A 228 13.24 6.92 21.31
CA LEU A 228 14.00 8.17 21.15
C LEU A 228 15.48 7.95 20.83
N GLY A 229 16.06 6.84 21.29
CA GLY A 229 17.50 6.63 21.39
C GLY A 229 17.97 6.61 22.86
N ASP A 230 19.27 6.71 23.07
CA ASP A 230 19.95 6.60 24.37
C ASP A 230 20.47 7.94 24.94
N GLY A 231 20.37 9.02 24.17
CA GLY A 231 20.79 10.36 24.55
C GLY A 231 19.73 11.21 25.25
N ARG A 232 20.01 12.51 25.40
CA ARG A 232 19.11 13.52 25.99
C ARG A 232 18.90 14.68 25.05
N TRP A 233 17.70 15.29 25.09
CA TRP A 233 17.39 16.49 24.32
C TRP A 233 18.40 17.64 24.51
N ALA A 234 18.88 17.84 25.75
CA ALA A 234 19.87 18.87 26.04
C ALA A 234 21.19 18.66 25.27
N ASP A 235 21.63 17.41 25.11
CA ASP A 235 22.85 17.08 24.37
C ASP A 235 22.63 17.32 22.87
N LEU A 236 21.47 16.93 22.33
CA LEU A 236 21.10 17.20 20.94
C LEU A 236 21.00 18.70 20.65
N PHE A 237 20.41 19.50 21.53
CA PHE A 237 20.31 20.95 21.34
C PHE A 237 21.68 21.63 21.37
N ALA A 238 22.59 21.14 22.22
CA ALA A 238 23.97 21.60 22.24
C ALA A 238 24.70 21.23 20.93
N GLU A 239 24.44 20.04 20.38
CA GLU A 239 25.00 19.58 19.10
C GLU A 239 24.50 20.40 17.90
N LEU A 240 23.18 20.69 17.86
CA LEU A 240 22.55 21.51 16.82
C LEU A 240 22.86 23.01 16.96
N GLY A 241 23.23 23.46 18.16
CA GLY A 241 23.40 24.90 18.47
C GLY A 241 22.09 25.68 18.57
N THR A 242 20.95 24.99 18.62
CA THR A 242 19.60 25.58 18.71
C THR A 242 18.65 24.55 19.32
N PRO A 243 17.64 24.97 20.11
CA PRO A 243 16.55 24.07 20.46
C PRO A 243 15.69 23.77 19.22
N LEU A 244 14.97 22.66 19.28
CA LEU A 244 13.96 22.28 18.29
C LEU A 244 12.58 22.86 18.64
N PRO A 245 11.63 22.91 17.69
CA PRO A 245 10.26 23.27 17.99
C PRO A 245 9.69 22.39 19.12
N ALA A 246 9.07 22.99 20.12
CA ALA A 246 8.56 22.29 21.31
C ALA A 246 7.51 21.22 20.96
N GLU A 247 6.74 21.46 19.90
CA GLU A 247 5.78 20.48 19.37
C GLU A 247 6.47 19.21 18.88
N TYR A 248 7.59 19.32 18.17
CA TYR A 248 8.33 18.15 17.70
C TYR A 248 8.87 17.34 18.87
N VAL A 249 9.43 18.00 19.88
CA VAL A 249 9.89 17.35 21.11
C VAL A 249 8.75 16.59 21.78
N ALA A 250 7.57 17.21 21.93
CA ALA A 250 6.40 16.57 22.52
C ALA A 250 5.87 15.39 21.68
N LEU A 251 5.88 15.51 20.35
CA LEU A 251 5.51 14.42 19.44
C LEU A 251 6.46 13.23 19.59
N MET A 252 7.77 13.50 19.59
CA MET A 252 8.80 12.46 19.72
C MET A 252 8.82 11.85 21.13
N ASP A 253 8.57 12.61 22.19
CA ASP A 253 8.43 12.05 23.53
C ASP A 253 7.21 11.11 23.65
N LEU A 254 6.16 11.34 22.85
CA LEU A 254 4.94 10.54 22.88
C LEU A 254 4.99 9.31 21.94
N TYR A 255 5.47 9.50 20.71
CA TYR A 255 5.51 8.44 19.67
C TYR A 255 6.90 7.87 19.43
N GLY A 256 7.93 8.69 19.58
CA GLY A 256 9.30 8.35 19.22
C GLY A 256 9.48 8.17 17.71
N ALA A 257 10.58 7.49 17.36
CA ALA A 257 10.89 7.08 16.01
C ALA A 257 9.96 5.99 15.51
N GLY A 258 9.67 6.02 14.22
CA GLY A 258 8.69 5.12 13.63
C GLY A 258 8.37 5.48 12.19
N ILE A 259 7.37 4.80 11.65
CA ILE A 259 6.82 5.09 10.33
C ILE A 259 5.30 5.30 10.43
N TRP A 260 4.85 6.45 9.96
CA TRP A 260 3.43 6.80 9.84
C TRP A 260 2.88 6.29 8.52
N SER A 261 1.75 5.58 8.58
CA SER A 261 1.02 5.06 7.41
C SER A 261 1.90 4.31 6.41
N ASN A 262 2.95 3.64 6.88
CA ASN A 262 3.98 2.98 6.07
C ASN A 262 4.63 3.89 4.99
N TRP A 263 4.64 5.20 5.20
CA TRP A 263 5.13 6.17 4.21
C TRP A 263 6.10 7.21 4.81
N LEU A 264 5.77 7.86 5.93
CA LEU A 264 6.61 8.92 6.52
C LEU A 264 7.42 8.40 7.71
N THR A 265 8.73 8.39 7.56
CA THR A 265 9.74 7.78 8.42
C THR A 265 10.39 8.84 9.31
N PHE A 266 10.34 8.64 10.63
CA PHE A 266 10.95 9.50 11.64
C PHE A 266 12.16 8.81 12.30
N PRO A 267 13.39 9.34 12.15
CA PRO A 267 14.58 8.85 12.82
C PRO A 267 14.51 8.97 14.35
N ALA A 268 15.24 8.10 15.05
CA ALA A 268 15.45 8.23 16.50
C ALA A 268 16.37 9.42 16.79
N PRO A 269 15.84 10.54 17.31
CA PRO A 269 16.55 11.82 17.30
C PRO A 269 17.72 11.84 18.28
N LEU A 270 17.68 11.00 19.32
CA LEU A 270 18.67 10.91 20.39
C LEU A 270 19.53 9.65 20.30
N ARG A 271 19.52 8.93 19.18
CA ARG A 271 20.33 7.70 19.04
C ARG A 271 21.79 8.03 18.81
N SER A 272 22.67 7.58 19.70
CA SER A 272 24.12 7.75 19.56
C SER A 272 24.63 7.25 18.20
N GLY A 273 25.44 8.07 17.52
CA GLY A 273 25.98 7.78 16.19
C GLY A 273 25.04 8.10 15.02
N THR A 274 23.74 8.18 15.25
CA THR A 274 22.72 8.55 14.25
C THR A 274 21.73 9.55 14.85
N THR A 275 22.22 10.56 15.57
CA THR A 275 21.39 11.62 16.15
C THR A 275 20.69 12.39 15.03
N LEU A 276 19.67 13.19 15.37
CA LEU A 276 19.04 14.07 14.38
C LEU A 276 20.06 14.96 13.66
N THR A 277 21.10 15.43 14.36
CA THR A 277 22.20 16.19 13.76
C THR A 277 22.98 15.37 12.73
N ALA A 278 23.35 14.13 13.07
CA ALA A 278 24.08 13.25 12.16
C ALA A 278 23.23 12.91 10.92
N TYR A 279 21.96 12.58 11.14
CA TYR A 279 20.96 12.36 10.09
C TYR A 279 20.83 13.58 9.17
N ALA A 280 20.69 14.78 9.74
CA ALA A 280 20.55 16.01 8.96
C ALA A 280 21.81 16.31 8.14
N ARG A 281 23.00 16.12 8.72
CA ARG A 281 24.27 16.32 8.00
C ARG A 281 24.43 15.37 6.82
N GLU A 282 23.99 14.12 6.97
CA GLU A 282 24.00 13.14 5.90
C GLU A 282 23.09 13.57 4.74
N ARG A 283 21.81 13.87 5.02
CA ARG A 283 20.83 14.32 4.01
C ARG A 283 21.28 15.60 3.31
N LEU A 284 21.78 16.56 4.07
CA LEU A 284 22.30 17.81 3.53
C LEU A 284 23.63 17.65 2.78
N GLY A 285 24.34 16.53 2.97
CA GLY A 285 25.48 16.15 2.12
C GLY A 285 25.03 15.91 0.69
N TRP A 286 24.07 15.01 0.50
CA TRP A 286 23.48 14.71 -0.81
C TRP A 286 22.83 15.94 -1.45
N TYR A 287 22.11 16.75 -0.65
CA TYR A 287 21.48 17.96 -1.14
C TYR A 287 22.50 19.04 -1.55
N ARG A 288 23.68 19.13 -0.90
CA ARG A 288 24.78 20.02 -1.34
C ARG A 288 25.26 19.67 -2.74
N ASP A 289 25.54 18.40 -2.98
CA ASP A 289 26.04 17.93 -4.27
C ASP A 289 25.01 18.24 -5.38
N LEU A 290 23.73 17.99 -5.12
CA LEU A 290 22.63 18.34 -6.03
C LEU A 290 22.49 19.85 -6.26
N ARG A 291 22.61 20.67 -5.22
CA ARG A 291 22.55 22.13 -5.32
C ARG A 291 23.72 22.71 -6.11
N ASP A 292 24.91 22.14 -5.97
CA ASP A 292 26.10 22.61 -6.69
C ASP A 292 26.02 22.30 -8.19
N GLU A 293 25.40 21.18 -8.57
CA GLU A 293 25.22 20.79 -9.97
C GLU A 293 23.97 21.42 -10.61
N PHE A 294 22.88 21.54 -9.84
CA PHE A 294 21.55 21.94 -10.32
C PHE A 294 20.86 22.98 -9.40
N PRO A 295 21.46 24.16 -9.17
CA PRO A 295 20.98 25.13 -8.18
C PRO A 295 19.55 25.63 -8.43
N GLU A 296 19.10 25.66 -9.68
CA GLU A 296 17.74 26.07 -10.05
C GLU A 296 16.65 25.13 -9.52
N TYR A 297 16.97 23.85 -9.32
CA TYR A 297 16.05 22.83 -8.79
C TYR A 297 16.20 22.63 -7.28
N HIS A 298 17.28 23.15 -6.68
CA HIS A 298 17.61 22.97 -5.27
C HIS A 298 17.86 24.32 -4.56
N PRO A 299 16.83 25.19 -4.44
CA PRO A 299 17.00 26.58 -4.01
C PRO A 299 17.11 26.77 -2.48
N LEU A 300 16.84 25.74 -1.66
CA LEU A 300 16.85 25.89 -0.20
C LEU A 300 18.26 26.22 0.33
N PRO A 301 18.38 27.17 1.28
CA PRO A 301 19.60 27.34 2.06
C PRO A 301 19.86 26.07 2.88
N ILE A 302 21.12 25.80 3.22
CA ILE A 302 21.51 24.53 3.86
C ILE A 302 21.88 24.80 5.30
N TRP A 303 21.20 24.15 6.25
CA TRP A 303 21.56 24.28 7.66
C TRP A 303 23.06 23.92 7.87
N PRO A 304 23.83 24.72 8.63
CA PRO A 304 23.39 25.78 9.56
C PRO A 304 23.39 27.22 9.00
N GLU A 305 23.32 27.42 7.67
CA GLU A 305 23.06 28.76 7.10
C GLU A 305 21.76 29.36 7.70
N PRO A 306 21.67 30.69 7.91
CA PRO A 306 20.41 31.32 8.35
C PRO A 306 19.25 30.99 7.41
N GLY A 307 18.11 30.54 7.96
CA GLY A 307 16.99 30.04 7.16
C GLY A 307 17.24 28.70 6.48
N GLY A 308 18.31 28.00 6.85
CA GLY A 308 18.69 26.69 6.33
C GLY A 308 17.64 25.62 6.54
N PHE A 309 17.53 24.73 5.54
CA PHE A 309 16.72 23.52 5.63
C PHE A 309 17.36 22.54 6.60
N LEU A 310 16.60 22.15 7.62
CA LEU A 310 16.96 21.13 8.62
C LEU A 310 15.99 19.95 8.50
N PRO A 311 16.36 18.85 7.83
CA PRO A 311 15.50 17.68 7.66
C PRO A 311 15.38 16.88 8.96
N PHE A 312 14.19 16.32 9.20
CA PHE A 312 13.93 15.46 10.36
C PHE A 312 13.08 14.22 10.06
N ALA A 313 12.59 14.04 8.85
CA ALA A 313 11.85 12.85 8.42
C ALA A 313 11.98 12.65 6.91
N ASP A 314 11.82 11.40 6.44
CA ASP A 314 11.83 11.06 5.01
C ASP A 314 10.55 10.31 4.62
N SER A 315 10.08 10.50 3.40
CA SER A 315 9.11 9.58 2.79
C SER A 315 9.82 8.35 2.21
N ILE A 316 9.08 7.25 2.02
CA ILE A 316 9.61 6.08 1.28
C ILE A 316 9.89 6.39 -0.20
N ASP A 317 9.30 7.47 -0.72
CA ASP A 317 9.55 7.99 -2.07
C ASP A 317 10.83 8.87 -2.13
N GLY A 318 11.46 9.09 -0.98
CA GLY A 318 12.74 9.80 -0.84
C GLY A 318 12.62 11.32 -0.78
N ASP A 319 11.44 11.87 -0.49
CA ASP A 319 11.27 13.27 -0.12
C ASP A 319 11.68 13.47 1.35
N SER A 320 12.29 14.61 1.68
CA SER A 320 12.63 14.95 3.07
C SER A 320 11.71 16.04 3.61
N LEU A 321 11.13 15.81 4.79
CA LEU A 321 10.39 16.83 5.55
C LEU A 321 11.34 17.48 6.57
N GLY A 322 11.28 18.81 6.65
CA GLY A 322 12.16 19.58 7.52
C GLY A 322 11.62 20.95 7.88
N TRP A 323 12.45 21.73 8.57
CA TRP A 323 12.19 23.13 8.89
C TRP A 323 13.10 24.07 8.11
N LEU A 324 12.63 25.28 7.86
CA LEU A 324 13.51 26.41 7.54
C LEU A 324 13.88 27.12 8.85
N THR A 325 15.15 27.07 9.24
CA THR A 325 15.62 27.55 10.54
C THR A 325 15.85 29.07 10.55
N ASP A 326 14.78 29.84 10.36
CA ASP A 326 14.78 31.31 10.43
C ASP A 326 14.05 31.81 11.69
N GLY A 327 14.76 32.54 12.56
CA GLY A 327 14.22 33.09 13.80
C GLY A 327 13.91 32.03 14.87
N GLU A 328 12.83 32.26 15.63
CA GLU A 328 12.43 31.46 16.80
C GLU A 328 11.99 30.03 16.41
N PRO A 329 12.53 28.97 17.05
CA PRO A 329 12.24 27.58 16.68
C PRO A 329 10.76 27.20 16.60
N ASN A 330 9.94 27.68 17.53
CA ASN A 330 8.49 27.40 17.51
C ASN A 330 7.74 28.06 16.34
N ARG A 331 8.41 28.87 15.52
CA ARG A 331 7.84 29.55 14.35
C ARG A 331 8.51 29.13 13.05
N TRP A 332 9.46 28.19 13.09
CA TRP A 332 10.10 27.71 11.87
C TRP A 332 9.07 27.08 10.93
N PRO A 333 9.00 27.55 9.67
CA PRO A 333 8.12 26.96 8.69
C PRO A 333 8.51 25.51 8.41
N LEU A 334 7.51 24.62 8.31
CA LEU A 334 7.70 23.29 7.75
C LEU A 334 7.85 23.39 6.23
N ILE A 335 8.65 22.51 5.65
CA ILE A 335 8.82 22.42 4.19
C ILE A 335 9.17 20.98 3.79
N VAL A 336 8.69 20.57 2.62
CA VAL A 336 9.12 19.32 1.97
C VAL A 336 10.19 19.68 0.94
N GLN A 337 11.32 18.97 0.99
CA GLN A 337 12.28 18.91 -0.10
C GLN A 337 11.92 17.68 -0.96
N PRO A 338 11.26 17.88 -2.11
CA PRO A 338 10.81 16.78 -2.95
C PRO A 338 11.97 16.16 -3.73
N ARG A 339 11.90 14.85 -3.99
CA ARG A 339 12.84 14.12 -4.85
C ARG A 339 12.52 14.26 -6.33
N HIS A 340 11.24 14.30 -6.66
CA HIS A 340 10.73 14.14 -8.03
C HIS A 340 10.01 15.37 -8.59
N HIS A 341 9.97 16.47 -7.83
CA HIS A 341 9.25 17.69 -8.21
C HIS A 341 10.11 18.93 -7.94
N ASP A 342 9.75 20.05 -8.56
CA ASP A 342 10.31 21.35 -8.20
C ASP A 342 9.96 21.73 -6.76
N GLN A 343 10.86 22.48 -6.11
CA GLN A 343 10.69 22.94 -4.74
C GLN A 343 9.40 23.76 -4.55
N GLY A 344 8.51 23.27 -3.69
CA GLY A 344 7.28 23.94 -3.30
C GLY A 344 7.48 25.05 -2.24
N GLN A 345 6.41 25.77 -1.95
CA GLN A 345 6.37 26.76 -0.86
C GLN A 345 6.41 26.08 0.53
N PRO A 346 6.84 26.80 1.58
CA PRO A 346 6.68 26.31 2.95
C PRO A 346 5.22 25.96 3.26
N LEU A 347 5.04 24.90 4.05
CA LEU A 347 3.74 24.41 4.49
C LEU A 347 3.12 25.38 5.52
N THR A 348 1.80 25.38 5.57
CA THR A 348 1.04 26.15 6.56
C THR A 348 0.58 25.25 7.71
N GLY A 349 0.67 25.76 8.95
CA GLY A 349 0.24 25.05 10.14
C GLY A 349 1.38 24.39 10.93
N THR A 350 1.01 23.51 11.85
CA THR A 350 1.89 22.81 12.77
C THR A 350 2.20 21.40 12.27
N LEU A 351 3.22 20.73 12.82
CA LEU A 351 3.55 19.36 12.42
C LEU A 351 2.42 18.40 12.77
N THR A 352 1.81 18.59 13.94
CA THR A 352 0.71 17.72 14.38
C THR A 352 -0.53 17.92 13.54
N ASP A 353 -0.86 19.16 13.19
CA ASP A 353 -2.02 19.44 12.34
C ASP A 353 -1.80 18.97 10.89
N LEU A 354 -0.55 19.02 10.39
CA LEU A 354 -0.16 18.42 9.12
C LEU A 354 -0.42 16.90 9.14
N LEU A 355 0.10 16.18 10.15
CA LEU A 355 -0.12 14.75 10.31
C LEU A 355 -1.61 14.43 10.42
N LEU A 356 -2.36 15.16 11.26
CA LEU A 356 -3.81 14.98 11.38
C LEU A 356 -4.54 15.18 10.05
N SER A 357 -4.21 16.24 9.31
CA SER A 357 -4.86 16.52 8.03
C SER A 357 -4.58 15.39 7.03
N TRP A 358 -3.33 14.92 6.96
CA TRP A 358 -2.95 13.81 6.10
C TRP A 358 -3.64 12.49 6.49
N LEU A 359 -3.58 12.09 7.76
CA LEU A 359 -4.19 10.84 8.25
C LEU A 359 -5.72 10.82 8.11
N ARG A 360 -6.35 12.00 7.97
CA ARG A 360 -7.78 12.16 7.66
C ARG A 360 -8.10 12.07 6.16
N GLY A 361 -7.11 11.82 5.31
CA GLY A 361 -7.25 11.80 3.86
C GLY A 361 -7.35 13.20 3.22
N ARG A 362 -6.89 14.25 3.92
CA ARG A 362 -6.94 15.65 3.47
C ARG A 362 -5.55 16.28 3.52
N PRO A 363 -4.55 15.72 2.82
CA PRO A 363 -3.20 16.28 2.85
C PRO A 363 -3.20 17.75 2.42
N THR A 364 -2.42 18.58 3.12
CA THR A 364 -2.29 20.02 2.82
C THR A 364 -1.19 20.31 1.80
N ALA A 365 -0.30 19.34 1.54
CA ALA A 365 0.75 19.41 0.55
C ALA A 365 0.56 18.31 -0.50
N ARG A 366 0.91 18.59 -1.75
CA ARG A 366 0.75 17.65 -2.87
C ARG A 366 1.70 16.46 -2.80
N GLU A 367 2.79 16.60 -2.03
CA GLU A 367 3.82 15.58 -1.86
C GLU A 367 3.35 14.44 -0.94
N PHE A 368 2.29 14.65 -0.16
CA PHE A 368 1.72 13.61 0.68
C PHE A 368 0.74 12.73 -0.11
N PRO A 369 0.74 11.41 0.09
CA PRO A 369 -0.14 10.52 -0.64
C PRO A 369 -1.59 10.77 -0.29
N HIS A 370 -2.44 10.75 -1.32
CA HIS A 370 -3.88 10.84 -1.18
C HIS A 370 -4.51 9.47 -0.97
N LEU A 371 -5.56 9.43 -0.17
CA LEU A 371 -6.46 8.28 -0.11
C LEU A 371 -7.40 8.30 -1.33
N ASP A 372 -7.75 7.12 -1.82
CA ASP A 372 -8.84 7.04 -2.79
C ASP A 372 -10.17 7.41 -2.06
N PRO A 373 -11.12 8.07 -2.74
CA PRO A 373 -12.40 8.45 -2.14
C PRO A 373 -13.20 7.35 -1.43
N LEU A 374 -13.00 6.07 -1.79
CA LEU A 374 -13.64 4.93 -1.14
C LEU A 374 -12.77 4.23 -0.08
N ASP A 375 -11.55 4.70 0.15
CA ASP A 375 -10.74 4.20 1.26
C ASP A 375 -11.33 4.67 2.59
N ASP A 376 -11.30 3.80 3.60
CA ASP A 376 -11.54 4.21 4.98
C ASP A 376 -10.24 4.78 5.57
N PRO A 377 -10.16 6.09 5.90
CA PRO A 377 -8.94 6.67 6.47
C PRO A 377 -8.45 5.97 7.74
N LEU A 378 -9.35 5.35 8.51
CA LEU A 378 -8.97 4.64 9.73
C LEU A 378 -8.12 3.39 9.45
N GLU A 379 -8.25 2.78 8.27
CA GLU A 379 -7.42 1.63 7.89
C GLU A 379 -5.97 2.02 7.62
N PHE A 380 -5.74 3.28 7.24
CA PHE A 380 -4.44 3.82 6.87
C PHE A 380 -3.83 4.69 7.98
N ALA A 381 -4.62 5.14 8.95
CA ALA A 381 -4.16 5.90 10.10
C ALA A 381 -3.45 5.00 11.12
N ASP A 382 -2.16 4.70 10.86
CA ASP A 382 -1.34 3.80 11.67
C ASP A 382 0.05 4.41 11.94
N PHE A 383 0.69 3.98 13.02
CA PHE A 383 2.06 4.30 13.36
C PHE A 383 2.77 3.04 13.84
N GLN A 384 3.82 2.65 13.12
CA GLN A 384 4.67 1.54 13.51
C GLN A 384 5.93 2.08 14.20
N PRO A 385 6.10 1.86 15.52
CA PRO A 385 7.27 2.33 16.24
C PRO A 385 8.50 1.54 15.81
N TRP A 386 9.66 2.21 15.80
CA TRP A 386 10.93 1.50 15.70
C TRP A 386 11.32 0.93 17.05
N THR A 387 12.26 -0.02 17.00
CA THR A 387 12.87 -0.56 18.19
C THR A 387 14.27 0.01 18.38
N ASN A 388 14.77 -0.02 19.61
CA ASN A 388 16.17 0.30 19.91
C ASN A 388 17.15 -0.76 19.39
N ALA A 389 16.67 -1.81 18.72
CA ALA A 389 17.55 -2.76 18.04
C ALA A 389 18.33 -2.03 16.92
N PRO A 390 19.57 -2.45 16.64
CA PRO A 390 20.25 -2.03 15.41
C PRO A 390 19.45 -2.52 14.21
N TYR A 391 19.39 -1.71 13.14
CA TYR A 391 18.89 -2.17 11.85
C TYR A 391 19.75 -3.35 11.41
N SER A 392 19.15 -4.53 11.31
CA SER A 392 19.81 -5.76 10.84
C SER A 392 19.93 -5.78 9.34
#